data_AF-A0A258BP48-F1
#
_entry.id   AF-A0A258BP48-F1
#
_cell.length_a   1.000
_cell.length_b   1.000
_cell.length_c   1.000
_cell.angle_alpha   90.00
_cell.angle_beta   90.00
_cell.angle_gamma   90.00
#
_symmetry.space_group_name_H-M   'P 1'
#
loop_
_entity.id
_entity.type
_entity.pdbx_description
1 polymer ?
#
loop_
_entity_poly.entity_id
_entity_poly.type
_entity_poly.pdbx_seq_one_letter_code
_entity_poly.pdbx_strand_id
1 'polypeptide(L)'
;MRRWVVTISIIGLAASTAIAALALRTNSPTAPRVAESATVLPPQGPTEQDVGEEHTIYDIDLAKKFILYHELAVQLDRHTLVNSASPSVREFAAKQQQYNTEQVAIYANLLQSWNEPFSRLEDYPKIPGSSCGTYPTFPGMLPHTDVTTFLDTTDRTIDSTYLQLLTRQRTDILTTISANEE
;
A
#
# COMPACT_ATOMS: atom_id res chain seq x y z
N MET A 1 44.89 -26.03 18.89
CA MET A 1 45.48 -24.72 18.52
C MET A 1 46.10 -24.83 17.14
N ARG A 2 45.59 -24.12 16.13
CA ARG A 2 46.27 -23.88 14.85
C ARG A 2 45.66 -22.63 14.21
N ARG A 3 46.38 -21.51 14.34
CA ARG A 3 46.03 -20.20 13.77
C ARG A 3 46.47 -20.21 12.30
N TRP A 4 45.64 -19.73 11.39
CA TRP A 4 46.06 -19.34 10.05
C TRP A 4 45.69 -17.89 9.79
N VAL A 5 46.64 -17.22 9.14
CA VAL A 5 46.80 -15.79 8.97
C VAL A 5 45.88 -15.27 7.87
N VAL A 6 45.49 -14.01 8.06
CA VAL A 6 44.67 -13.12 7.23
C VAL A 6 45.29 -12.86 5.85
N THR A 7 44.46 -12.77 4.81
CA THR A 7 44.79 -12.01 3.59
C THR A 7 43.67 -11.03 3.30
N ILE A 8 44.01 -9.75 3.40
CA ILE A 8 43.19 -8.58 3.04
C ILE A 8 43.27 -8.43 1.51
N SER A 9 42.11 -8.37 0.85
CA SER A 9 42.02 -7.84 -0.52
C SER A 9 41.08 -6.65 -0.51
N ILE A 10 41.68 -5.45 -0.45
CA ILE A 10 41.05 -4.18 -0.77
C ILE A 10 41.02 -4.11 -2.31
N ILE A 11 39.83 -4.06 -2.89
CA ILE A 11 39.66 -3.49 -4.23
C ILE A 11 38.74 -2.28 -4.06
N GLY A 12 39.36 -1.11 -4.01
CA GLY A 12 38.70 0.15 -4.26
C GLY A 12 38.91 0.55 -5.72
N LEU A 13 37.85 1.06 -6.33
CA LEU A 13 37.79 1.98 -7.49
C LEU A 13 36.30 2.05 -7.88
N ALA A 14 35.69 3.13 -8.31
CA ALA A 14 35.88 4.58 -8.23
C ALA A 14 34.55 5.16 -8.76
N ALA A 15 34.22 6.37 -8.34
CA ALA A 15 32.98 7.08 -8.64
C ALA A 15 32.73 7.28 -10.14
N SER A 16 31.46 7.51 -10.50
CA SER A 16 31.06 8.68 -11.30
C SER A 16 29.55 8.87 -11.28
N THR A 17 29.14 10.05 -10.84
CA THR A 17 27.83 10.67 -10.96
C THR A 17 27.55 11.07 -12.40
N ALA A 18 26.29 10.97 -12.82
CA ALA A 18 25.75 11.76 -13.92
C ALA A 18 24.29 12.11 -13.66
N ILE A 19 24.08 13.31 -13.14
CA ILE A 19 22.78 14.01 -13.17
C ILE A 19 22.69 14.62 -14.56
N ALA A 20 21.70 14.20 -15.35
CA ALA A 20 21.36 14.87 -16.61
C ALA A 20 20.01 15.58 -16.43
N ALA A 21 20.10 16.86 -16.07
CA ALA A 21 19.03 17.83 -16.27
C ALA A 21 19.27 18.51 -17.63
N LEU A 22 18.31 18.46 -18.55
CA LEU A 22 18.28 19.27 -19.77
C LEU A 22 16.91 19.11 -20.43
N ALA A 23 16.21 20.13 -20.95
CA ALA A 23 16.20 21.57 -20.75
C ALA A 23 14.89 22.07 -21.39
N LEU A 24 14.32 23.11 -20.81
CA LEU A 24 13.27 23.92 -21.41
C LEU A 24 13.71 24.42 -22.80
N ARG A 25 12.92 24.15 -23.84
CA ARG A 25 13.01 24.91 -25.09
C ARG A 25 12.01 26.05 -25.04
N THR A 26 12.49 27.21 -24.61
CA THR A 26 11.92 28.50 -24.99
C THR A 26 12.38 28.80 -26.42
N ASN A 27 11.44 28.83 -27.36
CA ASN A 27 11.65 29.51 -28.63
C ASN A 27 10.58 30.59 -28.75
N SER A 28 11.01 31.83 -28.62
CA SER A 28 10.38 32.98 -29.27
C SER A 28 11.48 33.69 -30.02
N PRO A 29 11.25 33.99 -31.31
CA PRO A 29 11.47 35.37 -31.73
C PRO A 29 10.39 35.88 -32.70
N THR A 30 9.85 37.04 -32.30
CA THR A 30 9.56 38.24 -33.11
C THR A 30 8.50 38.18 -34.23
N ALA A 31 7.48 39.02 -34.04
CA ALA A 31 6.34 39.32 -34.90
C ALA A 31 6.69 39.84 -36.31
N PRO A 32 5.68 39.86 -37.21
CA PRO A 32 5.14 41.17 -37.57
C PRO A 32 3.60 41.27 -37.40
N ARG A 33 3.19 42.47 -36.98
CA ARG A 33 1.82 42.97 -36.89
C ARG A 33 1.15 43.02 -38.27
N VAL A 34 0.01 42.36 -38.43
CA VAL A 34 -1.04 42.73 -39.40
C VAL A 34 -2.39 42.68 -38.69
N ALA A 35 -3.22 43.65 -39.02
CA ALA A 35 -4.41 44.09 -38.32
C ALA A 35 -5.63 43.14 -38.46
N GLU A 36 -6.44 43.14 -37.41
CA GLU A 36 -7.90 43.30 -37.44
C GLU A 36 -8.71 42.41 -38.40
N SER A 37 -9.33 41.37 -37.83
CA SER A 37 -10.71 41.01 -38.13
C SER A 37 -11.28 40.22 -36.96
N ALA A 38 -12.23 40.83 -36.27
CA ALA A 38 -13.09 40.16 -35.33
C ALA A 38 -13.93 39.13 -36.11
N THR A 39 -13.57 37.87 -35.99
CA THR A 39 -14.45 36.76 -36.38
C THR A 39 -15.10 36.23 -35.13
N VAL A 40 -16.39 36.53 -34.99
CA VAL A 40 -17.31 35.90 -34.04
C VAL A 40 -17.25 34.39 -34.26
N LEU A 41 -16.68 33.65 -33.30
CA LEU A 41 -16.79 32.20 -33.26
C LEU A 41 -18.09 31.81 -32.53
N PRO A 42 -18.78 30.75 -33.00
CA PRO A 42 -20.11 30.31 -32.56
C PRO A 42 -20.15 29.94 -31.08
N PRO A 43 -21.34 29.84 -30.45
CA PRO A 43 -21.48 29.59 -29.02
C PRO A 43 -20.63 28.39 -28.61
N GLN A 44 -19.92 28.57 -27.49
CA GLN A 44 -19.18 27.51 -26.82
C GLN A 44 -20.10 26.29 -26.71
N GLY A 45 -19.84 25.28 -27.56
CA GLY A 45 -20.24 23.91 -27.24
C GLY A 45 -19.66 23.57 -25.87
N PRO A 46 -20.28 22.64 -25.13
CA PRO A 46 -19.93 22.37 -23.75
C PRO A 46 -18.40 22.25 -23.68
N THR A 47 -17.79 23.22 -23.01
CA THR A 47 -16.43 23.14 -22.52
C THR A 47 -16.32 21.73 -21.97
N GLU A 48 -15.34 20.95 -22.43
CA GLU A 48 -14.97 19.68 -21.80
C GLU A 48 -15.06 19.93 -20.31
N GLN A 49 -16.17 19.43 -19.75
CA GLN A 49 -16.34 19.44 -18.32
C GLN A 49 -15.14 18.65 -17.87
N ASP A 50 -14.43 19.22 -16.90
CA ASP A 50 -13.76 18.43 -15.90
C ASP A 50 -14.76 17.34 -15.46
N VAL A 51 -14.77 16.22 -16.20
CA VAL A 51 -15.40 14.98 -15.77
C VAL A 51 -14.42 14.48 -14.74
N GLY A 52 -14.37 15.16 -13.60
CA GLY A 52 -13.76 14.61 -12.40
C GLY A 52 -14.43 13.26 -12.24
N GLU A 53 -13.65 12.19 -12.34
CA GLU A 53 -14.16 10.84 -12.10
C GLU A 53 -14.82 10.86 -10.73
N GLU A 54 -16.15 10.88 -10.73
CA GLU A 54 -16.93 10.77 -9.52
C GLU A 54 -16.71 9.36 -9.01
N HIS A 55 -16.07 9.25 -7.84
CA HIS A 55 -15.83 7.96 -7.20
C HIS A 55 -17.18 7.31 -6.89
N THR A 56 -17.29 6.03 -7.20
CA THR A 56 -18.53 5.29 -7.01
C THR A 56 -18.67 4.82 -5.57
N ILE A 57 -19.87 4.39 -5.18
CA ILE A 57 -20.09 3.71 -3.90
C ILE A 57 -19.20 2.46 -3.78
N TYR A 58 -18.89 1.80 -4.90
CA TYR A 58 -17.98 0.65 -4.94
C TYR A 58 -16.54 1.06 -4.63
N ASP A 59 -16.04 2.18 -5.18
CA ASP A 59 -14.70 2.68 -4.91
C ASP A 59 -14.54 3.04 -3.43
N ILE A 60 -15.56 3.69 -2.86
CA ILE A 60 -15.62 4.03 -1.44
C ILE A 60 -15.58 2.76 -0.57
N ASP A 61 -16.43 1.78 -0.85
CA ASP A 61 -16.50 0.53 -0.10
C ASP A 61 -15.20 -0.28 -0.20
N LEU A 62 -14.62 -0.34 -1.40
CA LEU A 62 -13.34 -1.00 -1.65
C LEU A 62 -12.22 -0.34 -0.85
N ALA A 63 -12.10 0.99 -0.90
CA ALA A 63 -11.09 1.72 -0.15
C ALA A 63 -11.23 1.52 1.37
N LYS A 64 -12.47 1.55 1.91
CA LYS A 64 -12.74 1.27 3.33
C LYS A 64 -12.30 -0.14 3.73
N LYS A 65 -12.59 -1.14 2.90
CA LYS A 65 -12.18 -2.54 3.12
C LYS A 65 -10.67 -2.71 3.06
N PHE A 66 -10.01 -2.07 2.12
CA PHE A 66 -8.56 -2.16 1.94
C PHE A 66 -7.76 -1.57 3.10
N ILE A 67 -8.27 -0.51 3.75
CA ILE A 67 -7.68 -0.03 5.01
C ILE A 67 -7.63 -1.18 6.04
N LEU A 68 -8.76 -1.86 6.26
CA LEU A 68 -8.83 -2.93 7.26
C LEU A 68 -8.00 -4.16 6.86
N TYR A 69 -7.95 -4.54 5.58
CA TYR A 69 -7.07 -5.62 5.11
C TYR A 69 -5.61 -5.35 5.44
N HIS A 70 -5.13 -4.15 5.10
CA HIS A 70 -3.73 -3.80 5.27
C HIS A 70 -3.38 -3.56 6.74
N GLU A 71 -4.25 -2.98 7.55
CA GLU A 71 -4.02 -2.86 8.99
C GLU A 71 -3.94 -4.24 9.67
N LEU A 72 -4.76 -5.20 9.24
CA LEU A 72 -4.70 -6.57 9.75
C LEU A 72 -3.37 -7.24 9.36
N ALA A 73 -2.93 -7.05 8.11
CA ALA A 73 -1.65 -7.56 7.65
C ALA A 73 -0.48 -6.93 8.45
N VAL A 74 -0.51 -5.61 8.71
CA VAL A 74 0.48 -4.94 9.59
C VAL A 74 0.51 -5.57 10.99
N GLN A 75 -0.64 -5.97 11.54
CA GLN A 75 -0.70 -6.64 12.84
C GLN A 75 0.02 -8.00 12.79
N LEU A 76 -0.20 -8.80 11.75
CA LEU A 76 0.49 -10.08 11.56
C LEU A 76 2.00 -9.90 11.35
N ASP A 77 2.38 -8.91 10.55
CA ASP A 77 3.78 -8.58 10.26
C ASP A 77 4.53 -8.21 11.54
N ARG A 78 3.93 -7.36 12.38
CA ARG A 78 4.50 -6.94 13.69
C ARG A 78 4.69 -8.12 14.63
N HIS A 79 3.70 -9.02 14.71
CA HIS A 79 3.82 -10.20 15.56
C HIS A 79 4.96 -11.12 15.10
N THR A 80 5.07 -11.32 13.78
CA THR A 80 6.14 -12.12 13.18
C THR A 80 7.51 -11.50 13.41
N LEU A 81 7.65 -10.18 13.28
CA LEU A 81 8.91 -9.47 13.51
C LEU A 81 9.46 -9.69 14.92
N VAL A 82 8.57 -9.71 15.92
CA VAL A 82 8.95 -9.89 17.32
C VAL A 82 9.31 -11.34 17.63
N ASN A 83 8.54 -12.30 17.10
CA ASN A 83 8.59 -13.68 17.59
C ASN A 83 9.25 -14.68 16.64
N SER A 84 9.45 -14.35 15.35
CA SER A 84 10.10 -15.24 14.39
C SER A 84 11.58 -15.42 14.71
N ALA A 85 12.03 -16.67 14.79
CA ALA A 85 13.45 -16.99 14.90
C ALA A 85 14.20 -16.83 13.56
N SER A 86 13.50 -16.92 12.43
CA SER A 86 14.09 -16.90 11.09
C SER A 86 14.40 -15.47 10.63
N PRO A 87 15.69 -15.12 10.37
CA PRO A 87 16.05 -13.80 9.87
C PRO A 87 15.40 -13.44 8.54
N SER A 88 15.23 -14.39 7.63
CA SER A 88 14.61 -14.15 6.32
C SER A 88 13.11 -13.87 6.43
N VAL A 89 12.42 -14.55 7.35
CA VAL A 89 10.99 -14.31 7.59
C VAL A 89 10.79 -12.95 8.25
N ARG A 90 11.64 -12.55 9.20
CA ARG A 90 11.62 -11.20 9.77
C ARG A 90 11.89 -10.13 8.71
N GLU A 91 12.87 -10.32 7.84
CA GLU A 91 13.15 -9.36 6.76
C GLU A 91 11.96 -9.22 5.80
N PHE A 92 11.32 -10.34 5.45
CA PHE A 92 10.12 -10.33 4.65
C PHE A 92 8.95 -9.63 5.36
N ALA A 93 8.70 -9.93 6.63
CA ALA A 93 7.68 -9.28 7.44
C ALA A 93 7.92 -7.77 7.58
N ALA A 94 9.17 -7.31 7.69
CA ALA A 94 9.49 -5.88 7.72
C ALA A 94 9.10 -5.17 6.41
N LYS A 95 9.41 -5.80 5.27
CA LYS A 95 9.03 -5.27 3.94
C LYS A 95 7.51 -5.24 3.78
N GLN A 96 6.82 -6.28 4.22
CA GLN A 96 5.36 -6.32 4.18
C GLN A 96 4.74 -5.28 5.11
N GLN A 97 5.27 -5.10 6.32
CA GLN A 97 4.79 -4.11 7.26
C GLN A 97 4.86 -2.71 6.64
N GLN A 98 5.99 -2.37 6.02
CA GLN A 98 6.16 -1.10 5.33
C GLN A 98 5.15 -0.94 4.20
N TYR A 99 5.08 -1.93 3.29
CA TYR A 99 4.14 -1.92 2.17
C TYR A 99 2.70 -1.72 2.64
N ASN A 100 2.24 -2.53 3.59
CA ASN A 100 0.88 -2.46 4.10
C ASN A 100 0.60 -1.12 4.79
N THR A 101 1.57 -0.56 5.53
CA THR A 101 1.42 0.76 6.15
C THR A 101 1.26 1.87 5.09
N GLU A 102 2.03 1.81 4.01
CA GLU A 102 1.93 2.75 2.89
C GLU A 102 0.57 2.63 2.19
N GLN A 103 0.07 1.40 1.98
CA GLN A 103 -1.25 1.17 1.39
C GLN A 103 -2.39 1.72 2.27
N VAL A 104 -2.33 1.53 3.59
CA VAL A 104 -3.31 2.15 4.51
C VAL A 104 -3.34 3.66 4.33
N ALA A 105 -2.18 4.31 4.21
CA ALA A 105 -2.10 5.75 3.99
C ALA A 105 -2.71 6.17 2.64
N ILE A 106 -2.47 5.41 1.58
CA ILE A 106 -3.05 5.66 0.24
C ILE A 106 -4.58 5.65 0.30
N TYR A 107 -5.19 4.57 0.82
CA TYR A 107 -6.65 4.46 0.87
C TYR A 107 -7.29 5.46 1.84
N ALA A 108 -6.62 5.75 2.97
CA ALA A 108 -7.09 6.79 3.90
C ALA A 108 -7.07 8.18 3.24
N ASN A 109 -5.99 8.52 2.53
CA ASN A 109 -5.91 9.80 1.80
C ASN A 109 -6.94 9.90 0.69
N LEU A 110 -7.23 8.78 0.01
CA LEU A 110 -8.25 8.70 -1.02
C LEU A 110 -9.65 9.02 -0.45
N LEU A 111 -10.03 8.34 0.63
CA LEU A 111 -11.31 8.59 1.32
C LEU A 111 -11.39 10.01 1.89
N GLN A 112 -10.30 10.55 2.43
CA GLN A 112 -10.24 11.95 2.86
C GLN A 112 -10.47 12.92 1.70
N SER A 113 -9.87 12.68 0.53
CA SER A 113 -10.07 13.51 -0.66
C SER A 113 -11.51 13.48 -1.17
N TRP A 114 -12.23 12.39 -0.90
CA TRP A 114 -13.63 12.20 -1.21
C TRP A 114 -14.58 12.67 -0.09
N ASN A 115 -14.05 13.21 1.01
CA ASN A 115 -14.79 13.59 2.20
C ASN A 115 -15.64 12.44 2.79
N GLU A 116 -15.12 11.22 2.69
CA GLU A 116 -15.75 9.98 3.14
C GLU A 116 -15.18 9.52 4.49
N PRO A 117 -16.04 9.23 5.49
CA PRO A 117 -15.57 8.71 6.77
C PRO A 117 -15.16 7.25 6.65
N PHE A 118 -14.16 6.84 7.43
CA PHE A 118 -13.71 5.46 7.51
C PHE A 118 -13.38 5.06 8.95
N SER A 119 -13.32 3.75 9.19
CA SER A 119 -12.92 3.17 10.46
C SER A 119 -11.57 2.49 10.33
N ARG A 120 -10.84 2.45 11.43
CA ARG A 120 -9.58 1.72 11.62
C ARG A 120 -9.84 0.49 12.48
N LEU A 121 -8.95 -0.49 12.43
CA LEU A 121 -9.02 -1.67 13.32
C LEU A 121 -9.03 -1.28 14.80
N GLU A 122 -8.36 -0.20 15.18
CA GLU A 122 -8.32 0.29 16.55
C GLU A 122 -9.63 0.94 17.04
N ASP A 123 -10.51 1.34 16.11
CA ASP A 123 -11.81 1.92 16.46
C ASP A 123 -12.82 0.85 16.92
N TYR A 124 -12.53 -0.42 16.64
CA TYR A 124 -13.40 -1.52 17.02
C TYR A 124 -13.13 -2.02 18.45
N PRO A 125 -14.19 -2.41 19.19
CA PRO A 125 -14.05 -2.91 20.56
C PRO A 125 -13.08 -4.08 20.69
N LYS A 126 -12.25 -4.06 21.74
CA LYS A 126 -11.44 -5.22 22.10
C LYS A 126 -12.31 -6.32 22.69
N ILE A 127 -12.04 -7.57 22.33
CA ILE A 127 -12.68 -8.74 22.96
C ILE A 127 -11.91 -9.04 24.27
N PRO A 128 -12.56 -9.06 25.44
CA PRO A 128 -11.89 -9.41 26.69
C PRO A 128 -11.22 -10.79 26.61
N GLY A 129 -9.93 -10.85 26.93
CA GLY A 129 -9.15 -12.09 26.89
C GLY A 129 -8.68 -12.53 25.50
N SER A 130 -8.86 -11.69 24.47
CA SER A 130 -8.36 -11.93 23.11
C SER A 130 -7.19 -11.00 22.79
N SER A 131 -6.19 -11.52 22.08
CA SER A 131 -5.10 -10.72 21.51
C SER A 131 -5.50 -9.90 20.28
N CYS A 132 -6.70 -10.13 19.74
CA CYS A 132 -7.28 -9.34 18.65
C CYS A 132 -8.60 -8.67 19.04
N GLY A 133 -8.85 -7.49 18.49
CA GLY A 133 -10.14 -6.79 18.63
C GLY A 133 -11.23 -7.42 17.74
N THR A 134 -12.48 -6.96 17.89
CA THR A 134 -13.49 -7.23 16.88
C THR A 134 -13.18 -6.45 15.61
N TYR A 135 -13.66 -6.90 14.47
CA TYR A 135 -13.66 -6.14 13.22
C TYR A 135 -14.73 -6.71 12.29
N PRO A 136 -15.21 -5.94 11.30
CA PRO A 136 -16.20 -6.45 10.35
C PRO A 136 -15.62 -7.61 9.53
N THR A 137 -16.47 -8.61 9.28
CA THR A 137 -16.15 -9.75 8.42
C THR A 137 -16.72 -9.50 7.03
N PHE A 138 -15.86 -9.59 6.02
CA PHE A 138 -16.22 -9.55 4.60
C PHE A 138 -15.27 -10.47 3.83
N PRO A 139 -15.59 -10.87 2.58
CA PRO A 139 -14.72 -11.73 1.78
C PRO A 139 -13.28 -11.21 1.80
N GLY A 140 -12.26 -12.07 1.88
CA GLY A 140 -10.86 -11.63 2.02
C GLY A 140 -10.37 -11.35 3.45
N MET A 141 -11.26 -11.14 4.43
CA MET A 141 -10.84 -10.93 5.82
C MET A 141 -10.53 -12.27 6.49
N LEU A 142 -9.43 -12.32 7.24
CA LEU A 142 -9.10 -13.49 8.04
C LEU A 142 -10.09 -13.64 9.21
N PRO A 143 -10.53 -14.86 9.55
CA PRO A 143 -11.37 -15.10 10.71
C PRO A 143 -10.69 -14.64 12.01
N HIS A 144 -11.47 -14.07 12.94
CA HIS A 144 -10.96 -13.61 14.25
C HIS A 144 -10.23 -14.71 15.02
N THR A 145 -10.73 -15.94 14.93
CA THR A 145 -10.14 -17.11 15.59
C THR A 145 -8.73 -17.39 15.10
N ASP A 146 -8.51 -17.29 13.79
CA ASP A 146 -7.24 -17.61 13.15
C ASP A 146 -6.20 -16.55 13.50
N VAL A 147 -6.60 -15.27 13.46
CA VAL A 147 -5.76 -14.15 13.85
C VAL A 147 -5.42 -14.21 15.34
N THR A 148 -6.42 -14.43 16.20
CA THR A 148 -6.19 -14.52 17.66
C THR A 148 -5.25 -15.67 18.00
N THR A 149 -5.51 -16.86 17.44
CA THR A 149 -4.64 -18.03 17.62
C THR A 149 -3.20 -17.72 17.21
N PHE A 150 -3.02 -17.05 16.08
CA PHE A 150 -1.69 -16.66 15.62
C PHE A 150 -1.01 -15.65 16.55
N LEU A 151 -1.73 -14.60 16.98
CA LEU A 151 -1.20 -13.56 17.87
C LEU A 151 -0.86 -14.10 19.27
N ASP A 152 -1.51 -15.19 19.70
CA ASP A 152 -1.19 -15.89 20.95
C ASP A 152 -0.01 -16.87 20.81
N THR A 153 0.39 -17.20 19.59
CA THR A 153 1.45 -18.18 19.31
C THR A 153 2.82 -17.52 19.37
N THR A 154 3.72 -18.07 20.20
CA THR A 154 5.13 -17.65 20.28
C THR A 154 6.11 -18.80 20.03
N ASP A 155 5.63 -19.92 19.50
CA ASP A 155 6.43 -21.13 19.30
C ASP A 155 7.09 -21.19 17.91
N ARG A 156 7.68 -22.33 17.58
CA ARG A 156 8.40 -22.54 16.31
C ARG A 156 7.50 -22.56 15.07
N THR A 157 6.18 -22.51 15.22
CA THR A 157 5.22 -22.54 14.11
C THR A 157 4.90 -21.16 13.55
N ILE A 158 5.36 -20.07 14.19
CA ILE A 158 5.10 -18.68 13.76
C ILE A 158 5.35 -18.48 12.27
N ASP A 159 6.51 -18.90 11.77
CA ASP A 159 6.91 -18.66 10.39
C ASP A 159 5.94 -19.33 9.40
N SER A 160 5.59 -20.59 9.66
CA SER A 160 4.65 -21.32 8.79
C SER A 160 3.23 -20.76 8.87
N THR A 161 2.77 -20.44 10.07
CA THR A 161 1.40 -19.94 10.27
C THR A 161 1.24 -18.55 9.68
N TYR A 162 2.24 -17.67 9.85
CA TYR A 162 2.29 -16.34 9.24
C TYR A 162 2.18 -16.42 7.71
N LEU A 163 3.02 -17.24 7.07
CA LEU A 163 3.02 -17.36 5.61
C LEU A 163 1.71 -17.96 5.08
N GLN A 164 1.10 -18.90 5.81
CA GLN A 164 -0.21 -19.46 5.47
C GLN A 164 -1.31 -18.40 5.55
N LEU A 165 -1.38 -17.64 6.65
CA LEU A 165 -2.38 -16.59 6.83
C LEU A 165 -2.24 -15.49 5.78
N LEU A 166 -1.01 -15.02 5.51
CA LEU A 166 -0.76 -13.99 4.51
C LEU A 166 -1.16 -14.47 3.10
N THR A 167 -0.84 -15.71 2.75
CA THR A 167 -1.18 -16.29 1.44
C THR A 167 -2.69 -16.43 1.28
N ARG A 168 -3.37 -16.94 2.31
CA ARG A 168 -4.83 -17.06 2.33
C ARG A 168 -5.50 -15.70 2.18
N GLN A 169 -5.13 -14.72 3.01
CA GLN A 169 -5.69 -13.37 2.96
C GLN A 169 -5.59 -12.78 1.55
N ARG A 170 -4.41 -12.85 0.93
CA ARG A 170 -4.20 -12.33 -0.43
C ARG A 170 -5.03 -13.07 -1.48
N THR A 171 -5.10 -14.38 -1.39
CA THR A 171 -5.87 -15.21 -2.34
C THR A 171 -7.35 -14.88 -2.24
N ASP A 172 -7.87 -14.75 -1.02
CA ASP A 172 -9.28 -14.44 -0.77
C ASP A 172 -9.62 -13.01 -1.23
N ILE A 173 -8.72 -12.04 -1.01
CA ILE A 173 -8.86 -10.66 -1.54
C ILE A 173 -8.90 -10.66 -3.07
N LEU A 174 -7.92 -11.29 -3.74
CA LEU A 174 -7.84 -11.32 -5.19
C LEU A 174 -9.07 -11.98 -5.82
N THR A 175 -9.54 -13.08 -5.23
CA THR A 175 -10.78 -13.76 -5.65
C THR A 175 -11.99 -12.86 -5.54
N THR A 176 -12.06 -12.06 -4.46
CA THR A 176 -13.17 -11.13 -4.22
C THR A 176 -13.16 -9.99 -5.25
N ILE A 177 -12.00 -9.44 -5.57
CA ILE A 177 -11.87 -8.36 -6.55
C ILE A 177 -12.26 -8.86 -7.93
N SER A 178 -11.75 -10.02 -8.36
CA SER A 178 -12.07 -10.59 -9.67
C SER A 178 -13.55 -10.94 -9.85
N ALA A 179 -14.26 -11.27 -8.76
CA ALA A 179 -15.68 -11.61 -8.82
C ALA A 179 -16.60 -10.39 -8.99
N ASN A 180 -16.08 -9.16 -8.78
CA ASN A 180 -16.86 -7.93 -8.92
C ASN A 180 -16.64 -7.21 -10.26
N GLU A 181 -15.84 -7.80 -11.17
CA GLU A 181 -15.57 -7.28 -12.52
C GLU A 181 -16.49 -7.90 -13.61
N GLU A 182 -17.41 -8.81 -13.24
CA GLU A 182 -18.44 -9.42 -14.11
C GLU A 182 -19.81 -8.77 -13.96
#